data_AF-A0A4R6EWS6-F1
#
_entry.id   AF-A0A4R6EWS6-F1
#
_cell.length_a   1.000
_cell.length_b   1.000
_cell.length_c   1.000
_cell.angle_alpha   90.00
_cell.angle_beta   90.00
_cell.angle_gamma   90.00
#
_symmetry.space_group_name_H-M   'P 1'
#
loop_
_entity.id
_entity.type
_entity.pdbx_description
1 polymer ?
#
loop_
_entity_poly.entity_id
_entity_poly.type
_entity_poly.pdbx_seq_one_letter_code
_entity_poly.pdbx_strand_id
1 'polypeptide(L)'
;MTALLEIGEVSVCDGRDGGKDYLLRPSLLAMTRIGTPEEIVQTYATIHGSDVARLIEVCSVMLGRFPDWLSPSFNRVSEKLLSTCMQVLQACCDEDLTPVIGEWKGWKHCVVYRPGQLPKNDIIVLAQHLLQHGVVGKAKVRQLQRHETGETTNEFKAFDYISAARNHFSMSREEASQLTMTEFQLLLAAKYPDQKGFTREEYDAVADGYLAKQAARRARAKQ
;
A
#
# COMPACT_ATOMS: atom_id res chain seq x y z
N MET A 1 11.74 -14.18 15.59
CA MET A 1 10.45 -14.38 14.89
C MET A 1 10.71 -14.31 13.39
N THR A 2 10.01 -15.07 12.55
CA THR A 2 10.24 -15.09 11.10
C THR A 2 9.06 -14.41 10.39
N ALA A 3 9.31 -13.31 9.70
CA ALA A 3 8.28 -12.59 8.95
C ALA A 3 8.06 -13.22 7.57
N LEU A 4 6.80 -13.35 7.16
CA LEU A 4 6.43 -13.80 5.82
C LEU A 4 6.32 -12.61 4.86
N LEU A 5 7.45 -12.27 4.24
CA LEU A 5 7.56 -11.12 3.32
C LEU A 5 6.59 -11.20 2.13
N GLU A 6 6.27 -12.40 1.65
CA GLU A 6 5.39 -12.62 0.49
C GLU A 6 3.96 -12.12 0.73
N ILE A 7 3.48 -12.19 1.97
CA ILE A 7 2.16 -11.70 2.37
C ILE A 7 2.20 -10.30 2.97
N GLY A 8 3.38 -9.67 3.00
CA GLY A 8 3.57 -8.29 3.46
C GLY A 8 3.93 -8.13 4.93
N GLU A 9 4.20 -9.21 5.66
CA GLU A 9 4.73 -9.09 7.03
C GLU A 9 6.15 -8.52 6.99
N VAL A 10 6.49 -7.70 7.98
CA VAL A 10 7.83 -7.11 8.11
C VAL A 10 8.32 -7.28 9.54
N SER A 11 9.59 -7.64 9.72
CA SER A 11 10.25 -7.62 11.02
C SER A 11 11.18 -6.41 11.10
N VAL A 12 11.12 -5.66 12.20
CA VAL A 12 12.07 -4.59 12.52
C VAL A 12 12.83 -4.98 13.78
N CYS A 13 14.15 -5.05 13.67
CA CYS A 13 15.03 -5.46 14.77
C CYS A 13 15.76 -4.24 15.34
N ASP A 14 15.77 -4.10 16.67
CA ASP A 14 16.68 -3.18 17.36
C ASP A 14 18.07 -3.82 17.45
N GLY A 15 19.04 -3.28 16.72
CA GLY A 15 20.39 -3.86 16.59
C GLY A 15 21.30 -3.71 17.82
N ARG A 16 20.81 -3.17 18.94
CA ARG A 16 21.56 -3.04 20.19
C ARG A 16 21.58 -4.35 20.98
N ASP A 17 22.58 -4.53 21.84
CA ASP A 17 22.62 -5.69 22.73
C ASP A 17 21.36 -5.75 23.62
N GLY A 18 20.57 -6.83 23.47
CA GLY A 18 19.27 -6.99 24.14
C GLY A 18 18.12 -6.24 23.46
N GLY A 19 18.30 -5.78 22.22
CA GLY A 19 17.26 -5.17 21.42
C GLY A 19 16.09 -6.11 21.14
N LYS A 20 14.90 -5.51 20.97
CA LYS A 20 13.65 -6.23 20.74
C LYS A 20 13.35 -6.32 19.24
N ASP A 21 12.80 -7.46 18.83
CA ASP A 21 12.25 -7.66 17.49
C ASP A 21 10.77 -7.33 17.47
N TYR A 22 10.36 -6.49 16.52
CA TYR A 22 8.98 -6.10 16.29
C TYR A 22 8.46 -6.73 15.00
N LEU A 23 7.35 -7.46 15.10
CA LEU A 23 6.66 -8.00 13.93
C LEU A 23 5.50 -7.07 13.55
N LEU A 24 5.52 -6.57 12.32
CA LEU A 24 4.45 -5.78 11.73
C LEU A 24 3.67 -6.66 10.76
N ARG A 25 2.38 -6.84 11.05
CA ARG A 25 1.46 -7.63 10.23
C ARG A 25 0.35 -6.73 9.68
N PRO A 26 0.28 -6.50 8.36
CA PRO A 26 -0.79 -5.70 7.74
C PRO A 26 -2.07 -6.54 7.55
N SER A 27 -2.59 -7.09 8.64
CA SER A 27 -3.80 -7.92 8.62
C SER A 27 -5.06 -7.07 8.38
N LEU A 28 -6.14 -7.71 7.94
CA LEU A 28 -7.46 -7.08 7.82
C LEU A 28 -7.88 -6.44 9.16
N LEU A 29 -7.59 -7.10 10.29
CA LEU A 29 -7.80 -6.53 11.61
C LEU A 29 -6.93 -5.29 11.86
N ALA A 30 -5.64 -5.33 11.54
CA ALA A 30 -4.75 -4.19 11.71
C ALA A 30 -5.23 -2.96 10.92
N MET A 31 -5.74 -3.16 9.70
CA MET A 31 -6.28 -2.06 8.88
C MET A 31 -7.47 -1.37 9.57
N THR A 32 -8.32 -2.10 10.29
CA THR A 32 -9.44 -1.49 11.05
C THR A 32 -8.99 -0.59 12.20
N ARG A 33 -7.74 -0.75 12.69
CA ARG A 33 -7.18 0.12 13.75
C ARG A 33 -6.74 1.47 13.20
N ILE A 34 -6.60 1.61 11.89
CA ILE A 34 -6.20 2.88 11.25
C ILE A 34 -7.34 3.90 11.34
N GLY A 35 -8.58 3.50 11.08
CA GLY A 35 -9.73 4.41 11.07
C GLY A 35 -10.97 3.80 10.42
N THR A 36 -11.90 4.66 9.99
CA THR A 36 -13.09 4.24 9.23
C THR A 36 -12.72 3.72 7.83
N PRO A 37 -13.63 3.01 7.14
CA PRO A 37 -13.39 2.51 5.77
C PRO A 37 -12.90 3.58 4.78
N GLU A 38 -13.43 4.80 4.87
CA GLU A 38 -13.04 5.93 4.04
C GLU A 38 -11.68 6.50 4.47
N GLU A 39 -11.42 6.58 5.78
CA GLU A 39 -10.14 7.04 6.33
C GLU A 39 -8.98 6.10 5.95
N ILE A 40 -9.22 4.79 5.84
CA ILE A 40 -8.23 3.82 5.37
C ILE A 40 -7.83 4.13 3.92
N VAL A 41 -8.81 4.37 3.04
CA VAL A 41 -8.56 4.71 1.63
C VAL A 41 -7.87 6.07 1.52
N GLN A 42 -8.29 7.07 2.31
CA GLN A 42 -7.65 8.38 2.36
C GLN A 42 -6.20 8.30 2.88
N THR A 43 -5.94 7.45 3.87
CA THR A 43 -4.60 7.16 4.39
C THR A 43 -3.71 6.56 3.32
N TYR A 44 -4.23 5.57 2.57
CA TYR A 44 -3.55 4.99 1.41
C TYR A 44 -3.18 6.04 0.37
N ALA A 45 -4.14 6.90 -0.03
CA ALA A 45 -3.92 7.95 -1.01
C ALA A 45 -2.86 8.98 -0.55
N THR A 46 -2.95 9.39 0.72
CA THR A 46 -2.01 10.34 1.34
C THR A 46 -0.57 9.79 1.31
N ILE A 47 -0.38 8.52 1.70
CA ILE A 47 0.94 7.88 1.80
C ILE A 47 1.56 7.57 0.43
N HIS A 48 0.75 7.23 -0.56
CA HIS A 48 1.20 7.02 -1.94
C HIS A 48 1.32 8.32 -2.74
N GLY A 49 1.19 9.47 -2.06
CA GLY A 49 1.65 10.74 -2.58
C GLY A 49 0.68 11.44 -3.52
N SER A 50 -0.64 11.16 -3.46
CA SER A 50 -1.63 11.90 -4.28
C SER A 50 -1.50 13.42 -4.10
N ASP A 51 -1.22 13.86 -2.87
CA ASP A 51 -1.17 15.28 -2.52
C ASP A 51 0.20 15.91 -2.83
N VAL A 52 1.29 15.16 -2.61
CA VAL A 52 2.66 15.62 -2.90
C VAL A 52 2.91 15.66 -4.41
N ALA A 53 2.45 14.66 -5.16
CA ALA A 53 2.52 14.64 -6.63
C ALA A 53 1.79 15.84 -7.22
N ARG A 54 0.58 16.17 -6.73
CA ARG A 54 -0.18 17.34 -7.16
C ARG A 54 0.56 18.66 -6.89
N LEU A 55 1.19 18.79 -5.72
CA LEU A 55 1.98 19.99 -5.39
C LEU A 55 3.22 20.12 -6.29
N ILE A 56 3.93 19.03 -6.56
CA ILE A 56 5.08 19.00 -7.47
C ILE A 56 4.64 19.32 -8.90
N GLU A 57 3.52 18.79 -9.36
CA GLU A 57 2.97 19.06 -10.69
C GLU A 57 2.65 20.55 -10.85
N VAL A 58 1.92 21.14 -9.90
CA VAL A 58 1.61 22.58 -9.92
C VAL A 58 2.89 23.43 -9.92
N CYS A 59 3.88 23.09 -9.09
CA CYS A 59 5.13 23.85 -9.01
C CYS A 59 6.03 23.66 -10.24
N SER A 60 6.09 22.46 -10.80
CA SER A 60 6.93 22.15 -11.97
C SER A 60 6.36 22.73 -13.25
N VAL A 61 5.03 22.70 -13.44
CA VAL A 61 4.35 23.21 -14.64
C VAL A 61 4.20 24.73 -14.62
N MET A 62 3.88 25.34 -13.47
CA MET A 62 3.58 26.78 -13.42
C MET A 62 4.79 27.67 -13.09
N LEU A 63 5.77 27.17 -12.33
CA LEU A 63 6.77 28.04 -11.71
C LEU A 63 8.21 27.71 -12.11
N GLY A 64 8.49 26.52 -12.65
CA GLY A 64 9.82 26.09 -13.11
C GLY A 64 10.91 26.04 -12.02
N ARG A 65 10.59 26.46 -10.80
CA ARG A 65 11.40 26.43 -9.57
C ARG A 65 10.48 26.28 -8.37
N PHE A 66 10.97 25.68 -7.29
CA PHE A 66 10.25 25.59 -6.03
C PHE A 66 10.36 26.93 -5.28
N PRO A 67 9.26 27.69 -5.08
CA PRO A 67 9.30 28.97 -4.38
C PRO A 67 9.56 28.81 -2.88
N ASP A 68 10.38 29.69 -2.30
CA ASP A 68 10.72 29.66 -0.87
C ASP A 68 9.51 29.84 0.06
N TRP A 69 8.49 30.58 -0.37
CA TRP A 69 7.26 30.79 0.40
C TRP A 69 6.38 29.54 0.53
N LEU A 70 6.59 28.51 -0.31
CA LEU A 70 5.89 27.23 -0.20
C LEU A 70 6.54 26.27 0.79
N SER A 71 7.77 26.56 1.25
CA SER A 71 8.48 25.71 2.21
C SER A 71 7.71 25.42 3.51
N PRO A 72 6.97 26.37 4.14
CA PRO A 72 6.22 26.06 5.35
C PRO A 72 5.04 25.12 5.10
N SER A 73 4.37 25.26 3.95
CA SER A 73 3.28 24.37 3.53
C SER A 73 3.80 22.97 3.22
N PHE A 74 4.95 22.86 2.56
CA PHE A 74 5.59 21.58 2.27
C PHE A 74 6.04 20.85 3.54
N ASN A 75 6.58 21.59 4.51
CA ASN A 75 6.94 21.03 5.82
C ASN A 75 5.72 20.46 6.53
N ARG A 76 4.59 21.19 6.58
CA ARG A 76 3.34 20.69 7.17
C ARG A 76 2.83 19.42 6.50
N VAL A 77 2.89 19.36 5.16
CA VAL A 77 2.48 18.15 4.42
C VAL A 77 3.41 16.98 4.73
N SER A 78 4.72 17.23 4.83
CA SER A 78 5.72 16.22 5.17
C SER A 78 5.55 15.70 6.60
N GLU A 79 5.25 16.58 7.56
CA GLU A 79 4.95 16.22 8.95
C GLU A 79 3.66 15.40 9.06
N LYS A 80 2.61 15.82 8.34
CA LYS A 80 1.35 15.06 8.26
C LYS A 80 1.59 13.67 7.67
N LEU A 81 2.32 13.58 6.55
CA LEU A 81 2.68 12.32 5.91
C LEU A 81 3.41 11.39 6.88
N LEU A 82 4.44 11.89 7.56
CA LEU A 82 5.19 11.11 8.55
C LEU A 82 4.29 10.64 9.69
N SER A 83 3.43 11.50 10.23
CA SER A 83 2.49 11.14 11.29
C SER A 83 1.53 10.04 10.85
N THR A 84 1.00 10.12 9.63
CA THR A 84 0.12 9.10 9.07
C THR A 84 0.86 7.77 8.87
N CYS A 85 2.10 7.78 8.38
CA CYS A 85 2.93 6.58 8.27
C CYS A 85 3.19 5.93 9.64
N MET A 86 3.51 6.73 10.66
CA MET A 86 3.71 6.24 12.02
C MET A 86 2.47 5.55 12.58
N GLN A 87 1.27 6.11 12.35
CA GLN A 87 0.01 5.51 12.75
C GLN A 87 -0.23 4.13 12.09
N VAL A 88 0.11 4.01 10.80
CA VAL A 88 0.00 2.73 10.07
C VAL A 88 0.95 1.68 10.66
N LEU A 89 2.20 2.03 10.91
CA LEU A 89 3.18 1.12 11.50
C LEU A 89 2.72 0.64 12.88
N GLN A 90 2.26 1.56 13.73
CA GLN A 90 1.73 1.24 15.05
C GLN A 90 0.45 0.39 14.99
N ALA A 91 -0.43 0.61 14.00
CA ALA A 91 -1.64 -0.20 13.83
C ALA A 91 -1.32 -1.66 13.45
N CYS A 92 -0.24 -1.88 12.69
CA CYS A 92 0.22 -3.20 12.24
C CYS A 92 1.02 -3.98 13.30
N CYS A 93 1.30 -3.40 14.46
CA CYS A 93 1.99 -4.07 15.54
C CYS A 93 1.16 -4.02 16.82
N ASP A 94 1.21 -5.10 17.61
CA ASP A 94 0.53 -5.13 18.91
C ASP A 94 1.36 -4.50 20.03
N GLU A 95 2.65 -4.24 19.77
CA GLU A 95 3.58 -3.66 20.73
C GLU A 95 3.80 -2.17 20.49
N ASP A 96 4.30 -1.45 21.50
CA ASP A 96 4.64 -0.04 21.37
C ASP A 96 5.89 0.15 20.48
N LEU A 97 5.69 0.77 19.31
CA LEU A 97 6.75 1.08 18.35
C LEU A 97 7.43 2.42 18.62
N THR A 98 7.01 3.19 19.61
CA THR A 98 7.59 4.51 19.94
C THR A 98 9.13 4.52 19.97
N PRO A 99 9.83 3.51 20.55
CA PRO A 99 11.30 3.47 20.53
C PRO A 99 11.92 3.35 19.12
N VAL A 100 11.16 2.81 18.17
CA VAL A 100 11.58 2.52 16.80
C VAL A 100 11.18 3.65 15.87
N ILE A 101 9.91 4.09 15.88
CA ILE A 101 9.38 5.09 14.92
C ILE A 101 9.46 6.53 15.45
N GLY A 102 9.66 6.71 16.76
CA GLY A 102 9.67 8.02 17.41
C GLY A 102 8.29 8.46 17.92
N GLU A 103 8.22 9.68 18.42
CA GLU A 103 7.00 10.27 19.03
C GLU A 103 6.90 11.76 18.74
N TRP A 104 5.67 12.28 18.69
CA TRP A 104 5.41 13.72 18.67
C TRP A 104 5.27 14.25 20.10
N LYS A 105 6.15 15.15 20.53
CA LYS A 105 6.09 15.77 21.87
C LYS A 105 5.62 17.21 21.80
N GLY A 106 4.66 17.54 22.66
CA GLY A 106 4.28 18.92 22.94
C GLY A 106 5.36 19.63 23.75
N TRP A 107 5.77 20.80 23.26
CA TRP A 107 6.55 21.81 23.97
C TRP A 107 5.66 23.03 24.22
N LYS A 108 6.13 23.99 25.03
CA LYS A 108 5.34 25.16 25.47
C LYS A 108 4.59 25.89 24.34
N HIS A 109 5.13 25.95 23.13
CA HIS A 109 4.54 26.68 21.99
C HIS A 109 4.56 25.92 20.66
N CYS A 110 4.97 24.65 20.64
CA CYS A 110 5.07 23.87 19.40
C CYS A 110 5.01 22.36 19.69
N VAL A 111 4.72 21.57 18.66
CA VAL A 111 4.86 20.11 18.70
C VAL A 111 6.09 19.75 17.89
N VAL A 112 6.99 18.95 18.46
CA VAL A 112 8.27 18.58 17.85
C VAL A 112 8.34 17.06 17.73
N TYR A 113 8.73 16.59 16.54
CA TYR A 113 9.01 15.16 16.33
C TYR A 113 10.33 14.78 16.99
N ARG A 114 10.27 13.80 17.90
CA ARG A 114 11.45 13.15 18.47
C ARG A 114 11.73 11.88 17.66
N PRO A 115 12.85 11.81 16.93
CA PRO A 115 13.16 10.66 16.09
C PRO A 115 13.37 9.40 16.93
N GLY A 116 12.86 8.28 16.41
CA GLY A 116 13.19 6.94 16.87
C GLY A 116 14.46 6.42 16.20
N GLN A 117 14.61 5.10 16.19
CA GLN A 117 15.73 4.41 15.55
C GLN A 117 15.60 4.34 14.02
N LEU A 118 14.38 4.20 13.50
CA LEU A 118 14.14 4.18 12.06
C LEU A 118 14.23 5.58 11.46
N PRO A 119 14.92 5.76 10.32
CA PRO A 119 14.92 7.02 9.62
C PRO A 119 13.53 7.28 8.98
N LYS A 120 13.20 8.56 8.80
CA LYS A 120 11.89 8.99 8.28
C LYS A 120 11.52 8.34 6.94
N ASN A 121 12.50 8.17 6.05
CA ASN A 121 12.27 7.57 4.73
C ASN A 121 11.85 6.10 4.84
N ASP A 122 12.48 5.34 5.72
CA ASP A 122 12.16 3.93 5.91
C ASP A 122 10.77 3.77 6.52
N ILE A 123 10.39 4.66 7.45
CA ILE A 123 9.02 4.70 7.99
C ILE A 123 7.98 4.85 6.86
N ILE A 124 8.24 5.74 5.90
CA ILE A 124 7.34 5.97 4.76
C ILE A 124 7.29 4.75 3.84
N VAL A 125 8.44 4.19 3.47
CA VAL A 125 8.53 3.02 2.58
C VAL A 125 7.86 1.79 3.21
N LEU A 126 8.07 1.57 4.52
CA LEU A 126 7.43 0.48 5.25
C LEU A 126 5.91 0.68 5.31
N ALA A 127 5.43 1.90 5.57
CA ALA A 127 4.00 2.18 5.58
C ALA A 127 3.35 1.93 4.21
N GLN A 128 4.00 2.37 3.12
CA GLN A 128 3.57 2.08 1.74
C GLN A 128 3.49 0.58 1.50
N HIS A 129 4.52 -0.17 1.89
CA HIS A 129 4.57 -1.62 1.74
C HIS A 129 3.42 -2.32 2.50
N LEU A 130 3.24 -1.98 3.79
CA LEU A 130 2.21 -2.56 4.64
C LEU A 130 0.80 -2.30 4.07
N LEU A 131 0.50 -1.05 3.70
CA LEU A 131 -0.80 -0.70 3.13
C LEU A 131 -1.04 -1.36 1.77
N GLN A 132 -0.01 -1.47 0.94
CA GLN A 132 -0.14 -2.15 -0.34
C GLN A 132 -0.52 -3.62 -0.16
N HIS A 133 0.03 -4.31 0.84
CA HIS A 133 -0.31 -5.69 1.11
C HIS A 133 -1.62 -5.87 1.91
N GLY A 134 -1.97 -4.91 2.76
CA GLY A 134 -3.15 -4.96 3.65
C GLY A 134 -4.44 -4.41 3.05
N VAL A 135 -4.37 -3.47 2.10
CA VAL A 135 -5.55 -2.82 1.49
C VAL A 135 -5.76 -3.25 0.04
N VAL A 136 -4.73 -3.11 -0.81
CA VAL A 136 -4.87 -3.38 -2.26
C VAL A 136 -4.60 -4.85 -2.59
N GLY A 137 -3.63 -5.44 -1.91
CA GLY A 137 -3.07 -6.74 -2.28
C GLY A 137 -2.06 -6.63 -3.41
N LYS A 138 -1.03 -7.48 -3.36
CA LYS A 138 0.04 -7.55 -4.36
C LYS A 138 0.13 -8.90 -5.05
N ALA A 139 -0.88 -9.75 -4.84
CA ALA A 139 -0.89 -11.10 -5.37
C ALA A 139 -0.94 -11.02 -6.89
N LYS A 140 0.07 -11.60 -7.56
CA LYS A 140 0.05 -11.80 -9.02
C LYS A 140 -0.94 -12.91 -9.35
N VAL A 141 -2.23 -12.59 -9.24
CA VAL A 141 -3.32 -13.47 -9.63
C VAL A 141 -3.61 -13.25 -11.10
N ARG A 142 -3.83 -14.34 -11.84
CA ARG A 142 -4.29 -14.26 -13.23
C ARG A 142 -5.67 -13.60 -13.26
N GLN A 143 -5.74 -12.30 -13.55
CA GLN A 143 -6.98 -11.55 -13.71
C GLN A 143 -7.35 -11.45 -15.19
N LEU A 144 -8.61 -11.75 -15.51
CA LEU A 144 -9.17 -11.62 -16.86
C LEU A 144 -9.53 -10.16 -17.14
N GLN A 145 -9.26 -9.67 -18.36
CA GLN A 145 -9.63 -8.31 -18.79
C GLN A 145 -11.11 -7.97 -18.54
N ARG A 146 -12.00 -8.95 -18.68
CA ARG A 146 -13.46 -8.74 -18.55
C ARG A 146 -13.91 -8.40 -17.12
N HIS A 147 -13.07 -8.70 -16.12
CA HIS A 147 -13.35 -8.44 -14.71
C HIS A 147 -12.43 -7.35 -14.12
N GLU A 148 -11.61 -6.72 -14.96
CA GLU A 148 -10.79 -5.56 -14.59
C GLU A 148 -11.66 -4.30 -14.72
N THR A 149 -12.66 -4.16 -13.86
CA THR A 149 -13.34 -2.86 -13.70
C THR A 149 -12.35 -1.97 -12.96
N GLY A 150 -11.78 -0.98 -13.66
CA GLY A 150 -10.87 0.02 -13.07
C GLY A 150 -11.57 1.00 -12.10
N GLU A 151 -12.65 0.56 -11.45
CA GLU A 151 -13.39 1.35 -10.48
C GLU A 151 -12.59 1.42 -9.19
N THR A 152 -12.10 2.63 -8.89
CA THR A 152 -11.50 2.94 -7.60
C THR A 152 -12.59 2.93 -6.53
N THR A 153 -12.45 2.07 -5.53
CA THR A 153 -13.36 2.05 -4.37
C THR A 153 -13.02 3.19 -3.41
N ASN A 154 -14.04 3.92 -2.95
CA ASN A 154 -13.87 5.03 -2.02
C ASN A 154 -13.81 4.58 -0.55
N GLU A 155 -14.14 3.33 -0.26
CA GLU A 155 -14.20 2.75 1.08
C GLU A 155 -13.54 1.37 1.11
N PHE A 156 -12.87 1.05 2.22
CA PHE A 156 -12.29 -0.27 2.48
C PHE A 156 -12.98 -0.94 3.68
N LYS A 157 -13.91 -1.85 3.40
CA LYS A 157 -14.65 -2.58 4.44
C LYS A 157 -13.97 -3.90 4.79
N ALA A 158 -13.01 -3.85 5.72
CA ALA A 158 -12.27 -5.04 6.17
C ALA A 158 -13.18 -6.20 6.62
N PHE A 159 -14.32 -5.90 7.25
CA PHE A 159 -15.26 -6.91 7.73
C PHE A 159 -15.89 -7.75 6.60
N ASP A 160 -16.09 -7.16 5.42
CA ASP A 160 -16.65 -7.87 4.27
C ASP A 160 -15.64 -8.89 3.75
N TYR A 161 -14.36 -8.53 3.71
CA TYR A 161 -13.28 -9.44 3.36
C TYR A 161 -13.09 -10.57 4.39
N ILE A 162 -13.17 -10.25 5.68
CA ILE A 162 -13.13 -11.27 6.75
C ILE A 162 -14.30 -12.25 6.58
N SER A 163 -15.51 -11.74 6.33
CA SER A 163 -16.70 -12.57 6.12
C SER A 163 -16.58 -13.43 4.85
N ALA A 164 -16.07 -12.85 3.77
CA ALA A 164 -15.78 -13.58 2.54
C ALA A 164 -14.74 -14.68 2.76
N ALA A 165 -13.66 -14.40 3.49
CA ALA A 165 -12.63 -15.39 3.81
C ALA A 165 -13.20 -16.57 4.61
N ARG A 166 -14.05 -16.30 5.61
CA ARG A 166 -14.76 -17.35 6.36
C ARG A 166 -15.65 -18.20 5.46
N ASN A 167 -16.38 -17.58 4.54
CA ASN A 167 -17.29 -18.29 3.63
C ASN A 167 -16.53 -19.11 2.58
N HIS A 168 -15.44 -18.57 2.01
CA HIS A 168 -14.66 -19.26 0.98
C HIS A 168 -13.73 -20.33 1.56
N PHE A 169 -13.14 -20.13 2.73
CA PHE A 169 -12.10 -21.03 3.25
C PHE A 169 -12.52 -21.81 4.50
N SER A 170 -13.75 -21.62 4.99
CA SER A 170 -14.27 -22.28 6.19
C SER A 170 -13.40 -22.11 7.43
N MET A 171 -12.69 -20.98 7.51
CA MET A 171 -11.83 -20.62 8.64
C MET A 171 -12.59 -19.87 9.74
N SER A 172 -12.00 -19.84 10.93
CA SER A 172 -12.54 -19.07 12.06
C SER A 172 -12.48 -17.56 11.80
N ARG A 173 -13.21 -16.77 12.60
CA ARG A 173 -13.15 -15.31 12.53
C ARG A 173 -11.75 -14.80 12.88
N GLU A 174 -11.09 -15.43 13.84
CA GLU A 174 -9.77 -15.04 14.33
C GLU A 174 -8.72 -15.21 13.23
N GLU A 175 -8.66 -16.39 12.61
CA GLU A 175 -7.77 -16.67 11.48
C GLU A 175 -8.06 -15.74 10.29
N ALA A 176 -9.34 -15.60 9.91
CA ALA A 176 -9.73 -14.72 8.80
C ALA A 176 -9.35 -13.25 9.04
N SER A 177 -9.37 -12.79 10.29
CA SER A 177 -9.01 -11.42 10.64
C SER A 177 -7.50 -11.15 10.55
N GLN A 178 -6.68 -12.19 10.66
CA GLN A 178 -5.23 -12.09 10.59
C GLN A 178 -4.67 -12.12 9.17
N LEU A 179 -5.47 -12.55 8.19
CA LEU A 179 -5.08 -12.55 6.78
C LEU A 179 -4.75 -11.14 6.30
N THR A 180 -3.78 -11.04 5.39
CA THR A 180 -3.54 -9.82 4.61
C THR A 180 -4.39 -9.83 3.33
N MET A 181 -4.59 -8.68 2.69
CA MET A 181 -5.32 -8.65 1.41
C MET A 181 -4.60 -9.49 0.33
N THR A 182 -3.28 -9.48 0.36
CA THR A 182 -2.45 -10.29 -0.54
C THR A 182 -2.68 -11.78 -0.30
N GLU A 183 -2.65 -12.22 0.96
CA GLU A 183 -2.90 -13.61 1.31
C GLU A 183 -4.31 -14.06 0.93
N PHE A 184 -5.32 -13.23 1.20
CA PHE A 184 -6.69 -13.48 0.78
C PHE A 184 -6.82 -13.69 -0.73
N GLN A 185 -6.17 -12.84 -1.54
CA GLN A 185 -6.14 -12.98 -3.00
C GLN A 185 -5.41 -14.24 -3.46
N LEU A 186 -4.30 -14.61 -2.82
CA LEU A 186 -3.57 -15.85 -3.12
C LEU A 186 -4.42 -17.08 -2.81
N LEU A 187 -5.12 -17.10 -1.67
CA LEU A 187 -6.01 -18.20 -1.29
C LEU A 187 -7.20 -18.31 -2.27
N LEU A 188 -7.75 -17.19 -2.72
CA LEU A 188 -8.80 -17.17 -3.73
C LEU A 188 -8.28 -17.74 -5.07
N ALA A 189 -7.09 -17.34 -5.49
CA ALA A 189 -6.47 -17.85 -6.71
C ALA A 189 -6.19 -19.36 -6.64
N ALA A 190 -5.72 -19.85 -5.49
CA ALA A 190 -5.50 -21.26 -5.26
C ALA A 190 -6.80 -22.08 -5.28
N LYS A 191 -7.90 -21.51 -4.75
CA LYS A 191 -9.22 -22.17 -4.75
C LYS A 191 -9.88 -22.18 -6.14
N TYR A 192 -9.61 -21.17 -6.97
CA TYR A 192 -10.21 -21.01 -8.29
C TYR A 192 -9.15 -20.77 -9.39
N PRO A 193 -8.30 -21.79 -9.72
CA PRO A 193 -7.16 -21.62 -10.60
C PRO A 193 -7.52 -21.48 -12.10
N ASP A 194 -8.65 -22.03 -12.54
CA ASP A 194 -9.04 -22.10 -13.95
C ASP A 194 -9.98 -20.97 -14.37
N GLN A 195 -9.46 -19.75 -14.46
CA GLN A 195 -10.18 -18.64 -15.09
C GLN A 195 -9.93 -18.65 -16.61
N LYS A 196 -10.94 -19.08 -17.40
CA LYS A 196 -10.88 -19.10 -18.87
C LYS A 196 -10.91 -17.69 -19.45
N GLY A 197 -9.83 -17.25 -20.10
CA GLY A 197 -9.74 -16.02 -20.88
C GLY A 197 -8.30 -15.47 -20.97
N PHE A 198 -8.13 -14.35 -21.68
CA PHE A 198 -6.85 -13.64 -21.77
C PHE A 198 -6.72 -12.61 -20.64
N THR A 199 -5.52 -12.48 -20.09
CA THR A 199 -5.16 -11.33 -19.25
C THR A 199 -4.99 -10.08 -20.12
N ARG A 200 -4.92 -8.89 -19.50
CA ARG A 200 -4.75 -7.65 -20.24
C ARG A 200 -3.46 -7.61 -21.05
N GLU A 201 -2.38 -8.00 -20.40
CA GLU A 201 -1.05 -8.08 -21.00
C GLU A 201 -1.01 -9.06 -22.19
N GLU A 202 -1.69 -10.20 -22.08
CA GLU A 202 -1.75 -11.19 -23.17
C GLU A 202 -2.54 -10.66 -24.37
N TYR A 203 -3.64 -9.94 -24.14
CA TYR A 203 -4.42 -9.33 -25.20
C TYR A 203 -3.65 -8.20 -25.89
N ASP A 204 -3.03 -7.32 -25.10
CA ASP A 204 -2.24 -6.19 -25.61
C ASP A 204 -1.06 -6.71 -26.44
N ALA A 205 -0.36 -7.76 -25.99
CA ALA A 205 0.71 -8.40 -26.74
C ALA A 205 0.23 -9.02 -28.08
N VAL A 206 -0.95 -9.64 -28.09
CA VAL A 206 -1.55 -10.19 -29.32
C VAL A 206 -1.99 -9.07 -30.27
N ALA A 207 -2.60 -8.00 -29.74
CA ALA A 207 -3.01 -6.84 -30.51
C ALA A 207 -1.81 -6.12 -31.14
N ASP A 208 -0.76 -5.87 -30.36
CA ASP A 208 0.50 -5.26 -30.83
C ASP A 208 1.17 -6.13 -31.90
N GLY A 209 1.22 -7.45 -31.68
CA GLY A 209 1.73 -8.40 -32.67
C GLY A 209 0.92 -8.40 -33.97
N TYR A 210 -0.40 -8.22 -33.89
CA TYR A 210 -1.27 -8.11 -35.06
C TYR A 210 -1.09 -6.78 -35.80
N LEU A 211 -0.99 -5.67 -35.07
CA LEU A 211 -0.73 -4.34 -35.61
C LEU A 211 0.64 -4.26 -36.29
N ALA A 212 1.67 -4.83 -35.70
CA ALA A 212 3.01 -4.91 -36.29
C ALA A 212 3.01 -5.71 -37.61
N LYS A 213 2.29 -6.83 -37.65
CA LYS A 213 2.12 -7.62 -38.88
C LYS A 213 1.35 -6.85 -39.96
N GLN A 214 0.31 -6.10 -39.60
CA GLN A 214 -0.39 -5.23 -40.55
C GLN A 214 0.50 -4.11 -41.08
N ALA A 215 1.28 -3.46 -40.22
CA ALA A 215 2.21 -2.41 -40.62
C ALA A 215 3.26 -2.94 -41.61
N ALA A 216 3.83 -4.11 -41.34
CA ALA A 216 4.78 -4.77 -42.26
C ALA A 216 4.15 -5.10 -43.62
N ARG A 217 2.89 -5.56 -43.65
CA ARG A 217 2.15 -5.82 -44.91
C ARG A 217 1.89 -4.54 -45.70
N ARG A 218 1.48 -3.45 -45.03
CA ARG A 218 1.25 -2.14 -45.67
C ARG A 218 2.53 -1.52 -46.21
N ALA A 219 3.66 -1.70 -45.52
CA ALA A 219 4.96 -1.23 -45.99
C ALA A 219 5.41 -1.97 -47.26
N ARG A 220 5.22 -3.30 -47.31
CA ARG A 220 5.53 -4.11 -48.50
C ARG A 220 4.63 -3.83 -49.70
N ALA A 221 3.39 -3.39 -49.47
CA ALA A 221 2.45 -3.02 -50.54
C ALA A 221 2.65 -1.60 -51.09
N LYS A 222 3.50 -0.78 -50.45
CA LYS A 222 3.86 0.58 -50.88
C LYS A 222 5.21 0.65 -51.61
N GLN A 223 5.94 -0.47 -51.68
CA GLN A 223 7.13 -0.66 -52.52
C GLN A 223 6.71 -1.27 -53.85
#